data_AF-T1AW54-F1
#
_entry.id   AF-T1AW54-F1
#
_cell.length_a   1.000
_cell.length_b   1.000
_cell.length_c   1.000
_cell.angle_alpha   90.00
_cell.angle_beta   90.00
_cell.angle_gamma   90.00
#
_symmetry.space_group_name_H-M   'P 1'
#
loop_
_entity.id
_entity.type
_entity.pdbx_description
1 polymer ?
#
loop_
_entity_poly.entity_id
_entity_poly.type
_entity_poly.pdbx_seq_one_letter_code
_entity_poly.pdbx_strand_id
1 'polypeptide(L)'
;QVSLLLNGTHAALAGLPWVRDVPEGVERLPALADFFPRGEPLCGRLAPAKLEALFGAAAPEVQSAALLRLGTLGVLGIGSLDANRFHPGIGTLFLKLIAEAAGAALGRYV
;
A
#
# COMPACT_ATOMS: atom_id res chain seq x y z
N GLN A 1 -6.03 -9.05 3.05
CA GLN A 1 -5.81 -8.70 1.64
C GLN A 1 -4.49 -7.95 1.50
N VAL A 2 -3.77 -8.10 0.38
CA VAL A 2 -2.54 -7.35 0.06
C VAL A 2 -2.75 -6.66 -1.29
N SER A 3 -2.21 -5.44 -1.43
CA SER A 3 -2.23 -4.67 -2.67
C SER A 3 -0.93 -3.90 -2.85
N LEU A 4 -0.46 -3.82 -4.09
CA LEU A 4 0.75 -3.13 -4.50
C LEU A 4 0.37 -2.13 -5.60
N LEU A 5 0.58 -0.84 -5.34
CA LEU A 5 0.43 0.19 -6.36
C LEU A 5 1.84 0.65 -6.76
N LEU A 6 2.21 0.51 -8.02
CA LEU A 6 3.56 0.81 -8.52
C LEU A 6 3.55 2.00 -9.48
N ASN A 7 4.63 2.78 -9.47
CA ASN A 7 4.83 3.91 -10.37
C ASN A 7 5.33 3.42 -11.73
N GLY A 8 4.74 3.92 -12.82
CA GLY A 8 5.10 3.52 -14.18
C GLY A 8 4.31 2.30 -14.64
N THR A 9 4.87 1.55 -15.60
CA THR A 9 4.25 0.36 -16.21
C THR A 9 5.24 -0.80 -16.22
N HIS A 10 4.82 -1.94 -15.70
CA HIS A 10 5.71 -3.07 -15.39
C HIS A 10 5.20 -4.38 -16.00
N ALA A 11 5.62 -4.66 -17.24
CA ALA A 11 5.16 -5.83 -17.97
C ALA A 11 5.43 -7.16 -17.24
N ALA A 12 6.53 -7.25 -16.50
CA ALA A 12 6.90 -8.44 -15.72
C ALA A 12 5.93 -8.75 -14.56
N LEU A 13 5.15 -7.75 -14.11
CA LEU A 13 4.22 -7.84 -12.99
C LEU A 13 2.75 -7.77 -13.45
N ALA A 14 2.52 -7.66 -14.76
CA ALA A 14 1.19 -7.54 -15.34
C ALA A 14 0.34 -8.80 -15.07
N GLY A 15 -0.95 -8.59 -14.80
CA GLY A 15 -1.92 -9.67 -14.58
C GLY A 15 -1.97 -10.23 -13.15
N LEU A 16 -1.08 -9.79 -12.26
CA LEU A 16 -1.17 -10.14 -10.85
C LEU A 16 -2.35 -9.38 -10.20
N PRO A 17 -3.32 -10.07 -9.57
CA PRO A 17 -4.57 -9.44 -9.10
C PRO A 17 -4.37 -8.47 -7.92
N TRP A 18 -3.19 -8.48 -7.32
CA TRP A 18 -2.79 -7.63 -6.19
C TRP A 18 -1.75 -6.58 -6.59
N VAL A 19 -1.39 -6.47 -7.87
CA VAL A 19 -0.48 -5.43 -8.39
C VAL A 19 -1.24 -4.53 -9.37
N ARG A 20 -1.08 -3.23 -9.22
CA ARG A 20 -1.62 -2.24 -10.15
C ARG A 20 -0.56 -1.19 -10.46
N ASP A 21 -0.33 -1.00 -11.75
CA ASP A 21 0.47 0.10 -12.26
C ASP A 21 -0.30 1.42 -12.20
N VAL A 22 0.40 2.47 -11.79
CA VAL A 22 -0.04 3.85 -11.77
C VAL A 22 0.97 4.63 -12.61
N PRO A 23 0.75 4.72 -13.94
CA PRO A 23 1.73 5.29 -14.86
C PRO A 23 2.13 6.72 -14.52
N GLU A 24 1.18 7.47 -13.97
CA GLU A 24 1.30 8.86 -13.56
C GLU A 24 1.91 9.02 -12.15
N GLY A 25 2.18 7.92 -11.44
CA GLY A 25 2.70 7.92 -10.08
C GLY A 25 1.61 7.88 -9.00
N VAL A 26 1.82 7.07 -7.96
CA VAL A 26 0.92 6.90 -6.81
C VAL A 26 0.75 8.19 -6.02
N GLU A 27 1.74 9.09 -6.07
CA GLU A 27 1.71 10.43 -5.48
C GLU A 27 0.65 11.34 -6.12
N ARG A 28 0.22 11.05 -7.34
CA ARG A 28 -0.84 11.80 -8.03
C ARG A 28 -2.24 11.29 -7.69
N LEU A 29 -2.37 10.19 -6.95
CA LEU A 29 -3.67 9.68 -6.52
C LEU A 29 -4.23 10.58 -5.40
N PRO A 30 -5.39 11.24 -5.60
CA PRO A 30 -5.94 12.17 -4.60
C PRO A 30 -6.17 11.51 -3.23
N ALA A 31 -6.54 10.22 -3.22
CA ALA A 31 -6.76 9.46 -2.00
C ALA A 31 -5.49 9.30 -1.13
N LEU A 32 -4.30 9.35 -1.75
CA LEU A 32 -3.01 9.13 -1.09
C LEU A 32 -2.18 10.42 -0.94
N ALA A 33 -2.68 11.58 -1.36
CA ALA A 33 -1.91 12.82 -1.39
C ALA A 33 -1.34 13.23 -0.02
N ASP A 34 -2.09 12.99 1.07
CA ASP A 34 -1.69 13.28 2.45
C ASP A 34 -0.76 12.23 3.08
N PHE A 35 -0.52 11.10 2.41
CA PHE A 35 0.33 10.02 2.90
C PHE A 35 1.82 10.34 2.67
N PHE A 36 2.20 10.77 1.47
CA PHE A 36 3.61 10.97 1.10
C PHE A 36 4.36 12.00 1.95
N PRO A 37 3.78 13.15 2.33
CA PRO A 37 4.46 14.11 3.17
C PRO A 37 4.78 13.61 4.59
N ARG A 38 4.06 12.58 5.08
CA ARG A 38 4.21 12.08 6.46
C ARG A 38 5.45 11.19 6.64
N GLY A 39 5.89 10.50 5.60
CA GLY A 39 7.06 9.60 5.63
C GLY A 39 6.90 8.33 6.49
N GLU A 40 5.83 8.20 7.27
CA GLU A 40 5.57 7.11 8.20
C GLU A 40 4.44 6.18 7.73
N PRO A 41 4.48 4.88 8.06
CA PRO A 41 3.37 3.97 7.83
C PRO A 41 2.05 4.48 8.42
N LEU A 42 0.96 4.38 7.66
CA LEU A 42 -0.38 4.61 8.20
C LEU A 42 -0.97 3.27 8.62
N CYS A 43 -1.35 3.15 9.88
CA CYS A 43 -2.01 1.97 10.44
C CYS A 43 -3.34 2.36 11.05
N GLY A 44 -4.34 1.48 10.99
CA GLY A 44 -5.66 1.73 11.58
C GLY A 44 -6.79 1.51 10.60
N ARG A 45 -7.91 2.13 10.93
CA ARG A 45 -9.04 2.29 10.01
C ARG A 45 -8.74 3.47 9.07
N LEU A 46 -8.34 3.14 7.85
CA LEU A 46 -8.07 4.15 6.83
C LEU A 46 -9.37 4.77 6.30
N ALA A 47 -9.25 5.96 5.72
CA ALA A 47 -10.39 6.62 5.06
C ALA A 47 -10.92 5.74 3.90
N PRO A 48 -12.24 5.71 3.64
CA PRO A 48 -12.83 4.88 2.59
C PRO A 48 -12.16 5.06 1.23
N ALA A 49 -11.87 6.30 0.82
CA ALA A 49 -11.17 6.58 -0.44
C ALA A 49 -9.78 5.92 -0.54
N LYS A 50 -9.04 5.81 0.58
CA LYS A 50 -7.76 5.09 0.61
C LYS A 50 -7.96 3.59 0.45
N LEU A 51 -8.96 3.03 1.13
CA LEU A 51 -9.29 1.60 1.04
C LEU A 51 -9.74 1.24 -0.39
N GLU A 52 -10.58 2.06 -1.02
CA GLU A 52 -11.01 1.89 -2.41
C GLU A 52 -9.83 1.97 -3.38
N ALA A 53 -8.94 2.96 -3.21
CA ALA A 53 -7.74 3.08 -4.04
C ALA A 53 -6.83 1.84 -3.95
N LEU A 54 -6.66 1.29 -2.74
CA LEU A 54 -5.79 0.14 -2.48
C LEU A 54 -6.44 -1.20 -2.85
N PHE A 55 -7.67 -1.44 -2.42
CA PHE A 55 -8.28 -2.79 -2.41
C PHE A 55 -9.46 -2.94 -3.38
N GLY A 56 -9.93 -1.84 -3.99
CA GLY A 56 -11.02 -1.86 -4.96
C GLY A 56 -12.27 -2.52 -4.40
N ALA A 57 -12.77 -3.54 -5.08
CA ALA A 57 -14.01 -4.25 -4.72
C ALA A 57 -14.02 -4.86 -3.32
N ALA A 58 -12.84 -5.17 -2.75
CA ALA A 58 -12.72 -5.77 -1.43
C ALA A 58 -12.51 -4.73 -0.32
N ALA A 59 -12.48 -3.43 -0.65
CA ALA A 59 -12.41 -2.35 0.34
C ALA A 59 -13.48 -2.44 1.46
N PRO A 60 -14.75 -2.83 1.19
CA PRO A 60 -15.77 -2.93 2.24
C PRO A 60 -15.50 -4.02 3.28
N GLU A 61 -14.67 -5.01 2.95
CA GLU A 61 -14.34 -6.13 3.86
C GLU A 61 -13.18 -5.77 4.81
N VAL A 62 -12.37 -4.77 4.45
CA VAL A 62 -11.17 -4.39 5.21
C VAL A 62 -11.54 -3.54 6.42
N GLN A 63 -11.37 -4.11 7.62
CA GLN A 63 -11.67 -3.46 8.89
C GLN A 63 -10.47 -2.71 9.50
N SER A 64 -9.25 -3.16 9.23
CA SER A 64 -8.02 -2.43 9.55
C SER A 64 -6.99 -2.61 8.43
N ALA A 65 -6.12 -1.62 8.24
CA ALA A 65 -5.09 -1.68 7.21
C ALA A 65 -3.79 -0.99 7.62
N ALA A 66 -2.70 -1.42 7.00
CA ALA A 66 -1.41 -0.75 6.97
C ALA A 66 -1.12 -0.26 5.55
N LEU A 67 -0.67 0.98 5.41
CA LEU A 67 -0.19 1.57 4.16
C LEU A 67 1.27 1.97 4.32
N LEU A 68 2.11 1.45 3.45
CA LEU A 68 3.57 1.50 3.51
C LEU A 68 4.13 2.06 2.21
N ARG A 69 5.17 2.89 2.31
CA ARG A 69 5.88 3.41 1.14
C ARG A 69 6.99 2.44 0.74
N LEU A 70 7.14 2.18 -0.56
CA LEU A 70 8.21 1.35 -1.13
C LEU A 70 9.26 2.23 -1.82
N GLY A 71 9.83 3.18 -1.07
CA GLY A 71 10.74 4.19 -1.64
C GLY A 71 10.07 5.01 -2.75
N THR A 72 10.67 5.01 -3.95
CA THR A 72 10.14 5.68 -5.16
C THR A 72 9.31 4.75 -6.04
N LEU A 73 9.25 3.46 -5.72
CA LEU A 73 8.58 2.46 -6.55
C LEU A 73 7.06 2.53 -6.44
N GLY A 74 6.53 2.97 -5.30
CA GLY A 74 5.10 3.04 -5.05
C GLY A 74 4.72 2.79 -3.61
N VAL A 75 3.60 2.10 -3.39
CA VAL A 75 3.05 1.79 -2.06
C VAL A 75 2.56 0.35 -1.92
N LEU A 76 2.67 -0.17 -0.69
CA LEU A 76 2.16 -1.47 -0.25
C LEU A 76 1.00 -1.26 0.73
N GLY A 77 -0.17 -1.80 0.40
CA GLY A 77 -1.34 -1.86 1.27
C GLY A 77 -1.55 -3.27 1.82
N ILE A 78 -1.75 -3.39 3.13
CA ILE A 78 -2.08 -4.65 3.80
C ILE A 78 -3.38 -4.46 4.58
N GLY A 79 -4.47 -5.07 4.11
CA GLY A 79 -5.78 -5.03 4.74
C GLY A 79 -6.07 -6.30 5.57
N SER A 80 -6.85 -6.17 6.62
CA SER A 80 -7.34 -7.25 7.48
C SER A 80 -8.84 -7.16 7.68
N LEU A 81 -9.49 -8.32 7.84
CA LEU A 81 -10.88 -8.43 8.28
C LEU A 81 -11.03 -8.19 9.80
N ASP A 82 -9.92 -8.18 10.55
CA ASP A 82 -9.90 -7.90 11.98
C ASP A 82 -9.59 -6.41 12.22
N ALA A 83 -10.52 -5.69 12.84
CA ALA A 83 -10.39 -4.28 13.18
C ALA A 83 -9.20 -3.97 14.12
N ASN A 84 -8.77 -4.95 14.92
CA ASN A 84 -7.71 -4.76 15.92
C ASN A 84 -6.33 -5.17 15.43
N ARG A 85 -6.20 -5.74 14.22
CA ARG A 85 -4.91 -6.23 13.73
C ARG A 85 -3.91 -5.11 13.43
N PHE A 86 -4.33 -4.08 12.72
CA PHE A 86 -3.50 -2.90 12.45
C PHE A 86 -4.02 -1.73 13.25
N HIS A 87 -3.72 -1.67 14.54
CA HIS A 87 -4.12 -0.57 15.41
C HIS A 87 -2.98 0.46 15.54
N PRO A 88 -3.25 1.74 15.84
CA PRO A 88 -2.22 2.79 15.94
C PRO A 88 -1.10 2.53 16.97
N GLY A 89 -1.30 1.59 17.89
CA GLY A 89 -0.30 1.17 18.88
C GLY A 89 0.52 -0.06 18.49
N ILE A 90 0.27 -0.67 17.33
CA ILE A 90 1.08 -1.79 16.85
C ILE A 90 2.43 -1.23 16.41
N GLY A 91 3.52 -1.71 17.00
CA GLY A 91 4.86 -1.25 16.63
C GLY A 91 5.06 -1.34 15.10
N THR A 92 5.48 -0.25 14.46
CA THR A 92 5.56 -0.17 12.99
C THR A 92 6.89 -0.66 12.44
N LEU A 93 7.86 -1.01 13.29
CA LEU A 93 9.20 -1.45 12.88
C LEU A 93 9.15 -2.62 11.89
N PHE A 94 8.38 -3.66 12.20
CA PHE A 94 8.29 -4.82 11.33
C PHE A 94 7.65 -4.49 9.98
N LEU A 95 6.67 -3.57 9.96
CA LEU A 95 6.05 -3.11 8.73
C LEU A 95 7.04 -2.30 7.87
N LYS A 96 7.90 -1.48 8.49
CA LYS A 96 8.98 -0.78 7.79
C LYS A 96 9.98 -1.76 7.19
N LEU A 97 10.41 -2.78 7.95
CA LEU A 97 11.31 -3.83 7.46
C LEU A 97 10.69 -4.62 6.30
N ILE A 98 9.39 -4.93 6.36
CA ILE A 98 8.67 -5.55 5.24
C ILE A 98 8.71 -4.64 4.01
N ALA A 99 8.43 -3.35 4.19
CA ALA A 99 8.41 -2.40 3.08
C ALA A 99 9.80 -2.25 2.42
N GLU A 100 10.86 -2.18 3.22
CA GLU A 100 12.24 -2.13 2.73
C GLU A 100 12.62 -3.41 1.98
N ALA A 101 12.33 -4.58 2.56
CA ALA A 101 12.61 -5.87 1.92
C ALA A 101 11.82 -6.05 0.62
N ALA A 102 10.53 -5.70 0.62
CA ALA A 102 9.70 -5.75 -0.57
C ALA A 102 10.19 -4.79 -1.64
N GLY A 103 10.54 -3.54 -1.28
CA GLY A 103 11.11 -2.57 -2.21
C GLY A 103 12.42 -3.05 -2.83
N ALA A 104 13.32 -3.61 -2.02
CA ALA A 104 14.58 -4.17 -2.51
C ALA A 104 14.39 -5.42 -3.39
N ALA A 105 13.38 -6.24 -3.11
CA ALA A 105 13.03 -7.39 -3.95
C ALA A 105 12.46 -6.94 -5.30
N LEU A 106 11.53 -5.98 -5.27
CA LEU A 106 10.87 -5.45 -6.45
C LEU A 106 11.84 -4.72 -7.38
N GLY A 107 12.83 -3.98 -6.87
CA GLY A 107 13.82 -3.25 -7.67
C GLY A 107 14.62 -4.07 -8.70
N ARG A 108 14.44 -5.39 -8.77
CA ARG A 108 14.96 -6.26 -9.85
C ARG A 108 14.02 -6.40 -11.05
N TYR A 109 12.76 -6.02 -10.90
CA TYR A 109 11.65 -6.23 -11.83
C TYR A 109 10.99 -4.93 -12.29
N VAL A 110 11.23 -3.82 -11.58
CA VAL A 110 10.74 -2.46 -11.85
C VAL A 110 11.87 -1.50 -12.17
#